data_AF-A0A7Z7YSM6-F1
#
_entry.id   AF-A0A7Z7YSM6-F1
#
_cell.length_a   1.000
_cell.length_b   1.000
_cell.length_c   1.000
_cell.angle_alpha   90.00
_cell.angle_beta   90.00
_cell.angle_gamma   90.00
#
_symmetry.space_group_name_H-M   'P 1'
#
loop_
_entity.id
_entity.type
_entity.pdbx_description
1 polymer ?
#
loop_
_entity_poly.entity_id
_entity_poly.type
_entity_poly.pdbx_seq_one_letter_code
_entity_poly.pdbx_strand_id
1 'polypeptide(L)'
;ELYDNEVSYTHLLYDDIGLAEDVLNYVRYNGNKALSNLGFEPYFEEREFNPIIENALDTSTKNHDFFSVKGDGYTLALNVEPLRDEDFVFDN
;
A
#
# COMPACT_ATOMS: atom_id res chain seq x y z
N GLU A 1 -13.44 27.41 -3.62
CA GLU A 1 -13.26 27.83 -2.22
C GLU A 1 -12.51 26.79 -1.39
N LEU A 2 -13.09 25.62 -1.07
CA LEU A 2 -12.38 24.59 -0.29
C LEU A 2 -11.08 24.14 -0.98
N TYR A 3 -11.13 23.88 -2.29
CA TYR A 3 -9.94 23.50 -3.05
C TYR A 3 -8.86 24.59 -3.04
N ASP A 4 -9.23 25.86 -3.20
CA ASP A 4 -8.27 26.98 -3.23
C ASP A 4 -7.61 27.18 -1.86
N ASN A 5 -8.35 26.94 -0.78
CA ASN A 5 -7.82 26.94 0.58
C ASN A 5 -6.83 25.80 0.78
N GLU A 6 -7.18 24.59 0.34
CA GLU A 6 -6.31 23.41 0.44
C GLU A 6 -5.03 23.60 -0.39
N VAL A 7 -5.11 24.24 -1.56
CA VAL A 7 -3.93 24.57 -2.38
C VAL A 7 -2.98 25.48 -1.62
N SER A 8 -3.51 26.57 -1.06
CA SER A 8 -2.72 27.53 -0.28
C SER A 8 -2.07 26.87 0.94
N TYR A 9 -2.82 25.99 1.62
CA TYR A 9 -2.34 25.25 2.78
C TYR A 9 -1.28 24.20 2.42
N THR A 10 -1.44 23.53 1.28
CA THR A 10 -0.47 22.54 0.78
C THR A 10 0.87 23.21 0.47
N HIS A 11 0.85 24.34 -0.24
CA HIS A 11 2.08 25.10 -0.51
C HIS A 11 2.76 25.55 0.78
N LEU A 12 1.98 26.06 1.75
CA LEU A 12 2.51 26.47 3.05
C LEU A 12 3.27 25.35 3.79
N LEU A 13 2.86 24.09 3.63
CA LEU A 13 3.45 22.96 4.35
C LEU A 13 4.53 22.22 3.57
N TYR A 14 4.37 22.09 2.25
CA TYR A 14 5.12 21.12 1.45
C TYR A 14 6.07 21.74 0.43
N ASP A 15 6.06 23.08 0.25
CA ASP A 15 6.98 23.76 -0.67
C ASP A 15 8.44 23.59 -0.23
N ASP A 16 8.73 23.72 1.06
CA ASP A 16 10.09 23.63 1.62
C ASP A 16 10.75 22.26 1.40
N ILE A 17 9.94 21.21 1.25
CA ILE A 17 10.40 19.84 1.01
C ILE A 17 10.14 19.38 -0.43
N GLY A 18 9.65 20.26 -1.30
CA GLY A 18 9.43 20.00 -2.72
C GLY A 18 8.33 18.99 -3.04
N LEU A 19 7.39 18.75 -2.12
CA LEU A 19 6.32 17.75 -2.26
C LEU A 19 4.95 18.34 -2.59
N ALA A 20 4.83 19.68 -2.69
CA ALA A 20 3.53 20.33 -2.82
C ALA A 20 2.72 19.83 -4.03
N GLU A 21 3.33 19.71 -5.22
CA GLU A 21 2.62 19.22 -6.41
C GLU A 21 2.13 17.77 -6.29
N ASP A 22 2.96 16.88 -5.70
CA ASP A 22 2.56 15.48 -5.46
C ASP A 22 1.37 15.41 -4.50
N VAL A 23 1.38 16.22 -3.45
CA VAL A 23 0.26 16.33 -2.50
C VAL A 23 -0.98 16.91 -3.18
N LEU A 24 -0.84 17.93 -4.04
CA LEU A 24 -1.98 18.49 -4.78
C LEU A 24 -2.61 17.49 -5.75
N ASN A 25 -1.81 16.66 -6.42
CA ASN A 25 -2.33 15.59 -7.27
C ASN A 25 -3.12 14.58 -6.44
N TYR A 26 -2.63 14.23 -5.26
CA TYR A 26 -3.34 13.37 -4.32
C TYR A 26 -4.65 14.00 -3.79
N VAL A 27 -4.65 15.30 -3.50
CA VAL A 27 -5.86 16.05 -3.09
C VAL A 27 -6.91 16.03 -4.22
N ARG A 28 -6.50 16.28 -5.46
CA ARG A 28 -7.40 16.22 -6.64
C ARG A 28 -7.99 14.82 -6.84
N TYR A 29 -7.18 13.78 -6.70
CA TYR A 29 -7.64 12.39 -6.75
C TYR A 29 -8.72 12.11 -5.70
N ASN A 30 -8.49 12.49 -4.44
CA ASN A 30 -9.49 12.34 -3.38
C ASN A 30 -10.73 13.22 -3.61
N GLY A 31 -10.56 14.41 -4.21
CA GLY A 31 -11.67 15.26 -4.64
C GLY A 31 -12.58 14.55 -5.64
N ASN A 32 -12.01 13.90 -6.66
CA ASN A 32 -12.78 13.09 -7.62
C ASN A 32 -13.46 11.90 -6.95
N LYS A 33 -12.80 11.22 -6.00
CA LYS A 33 -13.44 10.15 -5.20
C LYS A 33 -14.60 10.67 -4.36
N ALA A 34 -14.47 11.83 -3.74
CA ALA A 34 -15.54 12.45 -2.97
C ALA A 34 -16.74 12.83 -3.86
N LEU A 35 -16.49 13.36 -5.07
CA LEU A 35 -17.53 13.64 -6.05
C LEU A 35 -18.24 12.36 -6.52
N SER A 36 -17.48 11.30 -6.80
CA SER A 36 -18.01 10.00 -7.18
C SER A 36 -18.87 9.37 -6.07
N ASN A 37 -18.44 9.47 -4.80
CA ASN A 37 -19.24 9.02 -3.65
C ASN A 37 -20.59 9.76 -3.53
N LEU A 38 -20.67 10.98 -4.06
CA LEU A 38 -21.90 11.78 -4.12
C LEU A 38 -22.68 11.59 -5.43
N GLY A 39 -22.19 10.75 -6.36
CA GLY A 39 -22.81 10.48 -7.65
C GLY A 39 -22.56 11.54 -8.72
N PHE A 40 -21.57 12.40 -8.53
CA PHE A 40 -21.16 13.41 -9.52
C PHE A 40 -20.01 12.90 -10.40
N GLU A 41 -19.89 13.52 -11.58
CA GLU A 41 -18.77 13.29 -12.50
C GLU A 41 -17.45 13.86 -11.93
N PRO A 42 -16.30 13.30 -12.34
CA PRO A 42 -14.99 13.84 -11.97
C PRO A 42 -14.85 15.30 -12.39
N TYR A 43 -14.31 16.13 -11.51
CA TYR A 43 -14.07 17.55 -11.79
C TYR A 43 -12.61 17.81 -12.19
N PHE A 44 -11.67 17.06 -11.62
CA PHE A 44 -10.24 17.21 -11.89
C PHE A 44 -9.77 16.19 -12.92
N GLU A 45 -8.74 16.55 -13.70
CA GLU A 45 -8.01 15.61 -14.55
C GLU A 45 -7.34 14.54 -13.68
N GLU A 46 -7.48 13.28 -14.08
CA GLU A 46 -6.83 12.17 -13.41
C GLU A 46 -5.34 12.18 -13.75
N ARG A 47 -4.51 12.33 -12.71
CA ARG A 47 -3.05 12.31 -12.83
C ARG A 47 -2.49 11.24 -11.92
N GLU A 48 -1.50 10.53 -12.42
CA GLU A 48 -0.71 9.61 -11.59
C GLU A 48 0.00 10.40 -10.49
N PHE A 49 -0.02 9.86 -9.28
CA PHE A 49 0.75 10.36 -8.15
C PHE A 49 1.73 9.29 -7.69
N ASN A 50 2.56 9.61 -6.70
CA ASN A 50 3.68 8.75 -6.31
C ASN A 50 3.23 7.29 -6.03
N PRO A 51 3.81 6.28 -6.72
CA PRO A 51 3.44 4.87 -6.54
C PRO A 51 3.59 4.35 -5.11
N ILE A 52 4.44 4.97 -4.29
CA ILE A 52 4.57 4.64 -2.85
C ILE A 52 3.25 4.92 -2.14
N ILE A 53 2.58 6.03 -2.48
CA ILE A 53 1.29 6.42 -1.90
C ILE A 53 0.18 5.51 -2.43
N GLU A 54 0.22 5.14 -3.72
CA GLU A 54 -0.72 4.18 -4.30
C GLU A 54 -0.63 2.81 -3.59
N ASN A 55 0.58 2.29 -3.40
CA ASN A 55 0.80 1.06 -2.65
C ASN A 55 0.36 1.18 -1.17
N ALA A 56 0.53 2.35 -0.55
CA ALA A 56 0.06 2.58 0.81
C ALA A 56 -1.47 2.62 0.92
N LEU A 57 -2.16 3.02 -0.14
CA LEU A 57 -3.62 2.98 -0.25
C LEU A 57 -4.16 1.57 -0.55
N ASP A 58 -3.39 0.75 -1.26
CA ASP A 58 -3.74 -0.64 -1.54
C ASP A 58 -3.65 -1.49 -0.27
N THR A 59 -4.80 -1.60 0.40
CA THR A 59 -4.97 -2.40 1.60
C THR A 59 -5.35 -3.85 1.33
N SER A 60 -5.30 -4.32 0.07
CA SER A 60 -5.55 -5.74 -0.25
C SER A 60 -4.60 -6.69 0.50
N THR A 61 -3.45 -6.19 0.94
CA THR A 61 -2.45 -6.91 1.73
C THR A 61 -2.51 -6.63 3.24
N LYS A 62 -3.48 -5.85 3.74
CA LYS A 62 -3.70 -5.61 5.19
C LYS A 62 -4.32 -6.81 5.94
N ASN A 63 -4.00 -8.03 5.52
CA ASN A 63 -3.75 -9.05 6.52
C ASN A 63 -2.32 -8.79 7.02
N HIS A 64 -2.21 -7.79 7.89
CA HIS A 64 -0.95 -7.40 8.55
C HIS A 64 -0.34 -8.70 9.09
N ASP A 65 0.84 -9.08 8.60
CA ASP A 65 1.61 -10.23 9.09
C ASP A 65 2.05 -9.93 10.53
N PHE A 66 1.10 -10.07 11.46
CA PHE A 66 1.32 -9.82 12.89
C PHE A 66 1.80 -11.09 13.59
N PHE A 67 1.63 -12.22 12.93
CA PHE A 67 2.33 -13.45 13.19
C PHE A 67 2.31 -14.26 11.90
N SER A 68 3.47 -14.73 11.44
CA SER A 68 3.55 -15.87 10.54
C SER A 68 3.11 -17.14 11.30
N VAL A 69 1.88 -17.17 11.83
CA VAL A 69 1.25 -18.43 12.24
C VAL A 69 0.68 -19.01 10.97
N LYS A 70 1.49 -19.84 10.32
CA LYS A 70 1.10 -20.96 9.46
C LYS A 70 -0.40 -20.99 9.13
N GLY A 71 -0.81 -20.20 8.15
CA GLY A 71 -2.19 -20.14 7.66
C GLY A 71 -2.23 -20.51 6.20
N ASP A 72 -2.64 -21.75 5.93
CA ASP A 72 -3.13 -22.27 4.65
C ASP A 72 -2.18 -22.44 3.46
N GLY A 73 -0.91 -22.74 3.73
CA GLY A 73 -0.02 -23.38 2.77
C GLY A 73 0.49 -24.71 3.28
N TYR A 74 -0.34 -25.76 3.36
CA TYR A 74 0.21 -27.12 3.43
C TYR A 74 0.96 -27.36 2.11
N THR A 75 2.25 -27.04 2.09
CA THR A 75 3.15 -27.60 1.09
C THR A 75 3.31 -29.05 1.48
N LEU A 76 2.45 -29.91 0.91
CA LEU A 76 2.63 -31.35 1.00
C LEU A 76 4.00 -31.62 0.37
N ALA A 77 5.00 -31.92 1.19
CA ALA A 77 6.31 -32.32 0.70
C ALA A 77 6.09 -33.61 -0.11
N LEU A 78 6.06 -33.49 -1.44
CA LEU A 78 5.89 -34.64 -2.34
C LEU A 78 7.09 -35.60 -2.26
N ASN A 79 8.25 -35.09 -1.83
CA ASN A 79 9.42 -35.87 -1.48
C ASN A 79 9.64 -35.82 0.03
N VAL A 80 9.23 -36.89 0.72
CA VAL A 80 9.66 -37.18 2.08
C VAL A 80 10.66 -38.32 1.99
N GLU A 81 11.93 -38.05 2.30
CA GLU A 81 12.94 -39.09 2.53
C GLU A 81 12.82 -39.54 4.00
N PRO A 82 12.61 -40.84 4.28
CA PRO A 82 12.56 -41.35 5.64
C PRO A 82 13.94 -41.25 6.30
N LEU A 83 14.00 -40.65 7.48
CA LEU A 83 15.21 -40.61 8.30
C LEU A 83 15.68 -42.03 8.63
N ARG A 84 16.99 -42.26 8.53
CA ARG A 84 17.63 -43.52 8.86
C ARG A 84 18.62 -43.31 10.00
N ASP A 85 18.89 -44.37 10.75
CA ASP A 85 19.84 -44.30 11.88
C ASP A 85 21.25 -43.86 11.43
N GLU A 86 21.61 -44.11 10.16
CA GLU A 86 22.86 -43.66 9.53
C GLU A 86 22.97 -42.13 9.35
N ASP A 87 21.87 -41.40 9.38
CA ASP A 87 21.86 -39.93 9.33
C ASP A 87 22.34 -39.30 10.66
N PHE A 88 22.37 -40.09 11.74
CA PHE A 88 22.77 -39.62 13.06
C PHE A 88 24.20 -40.06 13.38
N VAL A 89 25.18 -39.30 12.87
CA VAL A 89 26.59 -39.44 13.27
C VAL A 89 26.81 -38.70 14.58
N PHE A 90 26.89 -39.45 15.68
CA PHE A 90 27.32 -38.91 16.97
C PHE A 90 28.82 -39.16 17.11
N ASP A 91 29.62 -38.11 16.91
CA ASP A 91 31.04 -38.14 17.29
C ASP A 91 31.12 -38.18 18.83
N ASN A 92 31.80 -39.21 19.38
CA ASN A 92 32.08 -39.35 20.81
C ASN A 92 33.17 -38.40 21.29
#